data_AF-A0A399Z831-F1
#
_entry.id   AF-A0A399Z831-F1
#
_cell.length_a   1.000
_cell.length_b   1.000
_cell.length_c   1.000
_cell.angle_alpha   90.00
_cell.angle_beta   90.00
_cell.angle_gamma   90.00
#
_symmetry.space_group_name_H-M   'P 1'
#
loop_
_entity.id
_entity.type
_entity.pdbx_description
1 polymer ?
#
loop_
_entity_poly.entity_id
_entity_poly.type
_entity_poly.pdbx_seq_one_letter_code
_entity_poly.pdbx_strand_id
1 'polypeptide(L)' 'MNEIIFLVEEAPEGGYTARALGYSIFTEADTWEELKEAAQEAVRCHFEESQQPRMIRLHFVKEEALTV' A
#
# COMPACT_ATOMS: atom_id res chain seq x y z
N MET A 1 11.74 -13.69 7.80
CA MET A 1 11.33 -13.48 6.40
C MET A 1 10.38 -12.28 6.48
N ASN A 2 10.91 -11.07 6.26
CA ASN A 2 10.22 -9.83 6.63
C ASN A 2 9.49 -9.29 5.40
N GLU A 3 8.18 -9.46 5.40
CA GLU A 3 7.28 -8.90 4.40
C GLU A 3 6.45 -7.80 5.05
N ILE A 4 6.15 -6.76 4.29
CA ILE A 4 5.17 -5.75 4.69
C ILE A 4 3.97 -5.84 3.76
N ILE A 5 2.78 -5.86 4.34
CA ILE A 5 1.53 -5.97 3.60
C ILE A 5 0.88 -4.59 3.63
N PHE A 6 0.54 -4.06 2.46
CA PHE A 6 -0.32 -2.89 2.35
C PHE A 6 -1.72 -3.36 1.96
N LEU A 7 -2.73 -2.90 2.69
CA LEU A 7 -4.11 -2.94 2.21
C LEU A 7 -4.32 -1.79 1.26
N VAL A 8 -4.81 -2.07 0.05
CA VAL A 8 -5.09 -1.06 -0.96
C VAL A 8 -6.58 -1.00 -1.24
N GLU A 9 -7.11 0.23 -1.30
CA GLU A 9 -8.51 0.55 -1.56
C GLU A 9 -8.59 1.61 -2.67
N GLU A 10 -9.65 1.59 -3.48
CA GLU A 10 -9.93 2.70 -4.40
C GLU A 10 -10.39 3.92 -3.60
N ALA A 11 -9.81 5.09 -3.89
CA ALA A 11 -10.20 6.32 -3.21
C ALA A 11 -11.56 6.83 -3.74
N PRO A 12 -12.41 7.46 -2.91
CA PRO A 12 -13.70 8.00 -3.36
C PRO A 12 -13.59 9.03 -4.49
N GLU A 13 -12.51 9.81 -4.48
CA GLU A 13 -12.15 10.81 -5.49
C GLU A 13 -11.45 10.24 -6.74
N GLY A 14 -11.21 8.92 -6.78
CA GLY A 14 -10.43 8.24 -7.82
C GLY A 14 -8.97 8.02 -7.41
N GLY A 15 -8.30 7.08 -8.07
CA GLY A 15 -6.97 6.62 -7.67
C GLY A 15 -7.03 5.57 -6.55
N TYR A 16 -5.94 5.46 -5.79
CA TYR A 16 -5.73 4.40 -4.81
C TYR A 16 -5.16 4.95 -3.51
N THR A 17 -5.62 4.40 -2.39
CA THR A 17 -5.01 4.58 -1.07
C THR A 17 -4.44 3.26 -0.59
N ALA A 18 -3.29 3.28 0.07
CA ALA A 18 -2.64 2.10 0.61
C ALA A 18 -2.14 2.33 2.04
N ARG A 19 -2.40 1.35 2.92
CA ARG A 19 -1.98 1.37 4.33
C ARG A 19 -1.23 0.12 4.71
N ALA A 20 -0.05 0.28 5.29
CA ALA A 20 0.72 -0.85 5.80
C ALA A 20 0.08 -1.45 7.06
N LEU A 21 -0.02 -2.78 7.11
CA LEU A 21 -0.45 -3.51 8.29
C LEU A 21 0.67 -3.57 9.32
N GLY A 22 0.37 -3.18 10.56
CA GLY A 22 1.33 -3.20 11.67
C GLY A 22 2.34 -2.05 11.68
N TYR A 23 2.25 -1.12 10.71
CA TYR A 23 3.11 0.06 10.62
C TYR A 23 2.27 1.31 10.35
N SER A 24 2.75 2.46 10.82
CA SER A 24 2.09 3.75 10.56
C SER A 24 2.59 4.33 9.22
N ILE A 25 2.40 3.58 8.13
CA ILE A 25 2.77 3.97 6.77
C ILE A 25 1.51 4.03 5.92
N PHE A 26 1.31 5.17 5.27
CA PHE A 26 0.16 5.48 4.43
C PHE A 26 0.67 6.14 3.16
N THR A 27 0.12 5.75 2.02
CA THR A 27 0.47 6.29 0.70
C THR A 27 -0.77 6.34 -0.16
N GLU A 28 -0.84 7.30 -1.06
CA GLU A 28 -1.91 7.44 -2.04
C GLU A 28 -1.32 7.83 -3.40
N ALA A 29 -2.02 7.49 -4.47
CA ALA A 29 -1.62 7.83 -5.82
C ALA A 29 -2.78 7.73 -6.81
N ASP A 30 -2.69 8.47 -7.91
CA ASP A 30 -3.72 8.48 -8.96
C ASP A 30 -3.69 7.20 -9.80
N THR A 31 -2.50 6.58 -9.94
CA THR A 31 -2.31 5.36 -10.71
C THR A 31 -1.70 4.22 -9.88
N TRP A 32 -1.92 2.99 -10.35
CA TRP A 32 -1.39 1.79 -9.69
C TRP A 32 0.15 1.74 -9.74
N GLU A 33 0.76 2.26 -10.81
CA GLU A 33 2.21 2.37 -10.97
C GLU A 33 2.80 3.35 -9.94
N GLU A 34 2.22 4.55 -9.82
CA GLU A 34 2.65 5.55 -8.84
C GLU A 34 2.46 5.04 -7.40
N LEU A 35 1.40 4.28 -7.12
CA LEU A 35 1.18 3.69 -5.80
C LEU A 35 2.31 2.73 -5.41
N LYS A 36 2.81 1.92 -6.36
CA LYS A 36 3.94 1.01 -6.09
C LYS A 36 5.21 1.79 -5.75
N GLU A 37 5.48 2.86 -6.48
CA GLU A 37 6.64 3.72 -6.23
C GLU A 37 6.52 4.42 -4.88
N ALA A 38 5.36 5.00 -4.57
CA ALA A 38 5.07 5.64 -3.29
C ALA A 38 5.22 4.65 -2.13
N ALA A 39 4.68 3.44 -2.24
CA ALA A 39 4.80 2.40 -1.21
C ALA A 39 6.26 1.99 -0.98
N GLN A 40 7.05 1.84 -2.06
CA GLN A 40 8.49 1.55 -1.94
C GLN A 40 9.26 2.69 -1.27
N GLU A 41 8.98 3.94 -1.63
CA GLU A 41 9.61 5.12 -1.04
C GLU A 41 9.25 5.24 0.44
N ALA A 42 7.97 5.11 0.79
CA ALA A 42 7.51 5.22 2.16
C ALA A 42 8.12 4.14 3.06
N VAL A 43 8.28 2.90 2.56
CA VAL A 43 9.01 1.85 3.28
C VAL A 43 10.50 2.22 3.43
N ARG A 44 11.17 2.70 2.38
CA ARG A 44 12.58 3.11 2.47
C ARG A 44 12.80 4.26 3.46
N CYS A 45 11.86 5.19 3.57
CA CYS A 45 11.93 6.30 4.52
C CYS A 45 11.60 5.87 5.96
N HIS A 46 10.73 4.87 6.14
CA HIS A 46 10.30 4.43 7.46
C HIS A 46 11.29 3.50 8.17
N PHE A 47 12.02 2.67 7.42
CA PHE A 47 12.95 1.68 7.98
C PHE A 47 14.40 2.05 7.73
N GLU A 48 15.25 1.84 8.74
CA GLU A 48 16.70 1.83 8.54
C GLU A 48 17.10 0.74 7.53
N GLU A 49 18.21 0.92 6.81
CA GLU A 49 18.66 -0.02 5.76
C GLU A 49 18.77 -1.47 6.26
N SER A 50 19.17 -1.67 7.52
CA SER A 50 19.31 -3.00 8.13
C SER A 50 17.97 -3.66 8.50
N GLN A 51 16.88 -2.89 8.53
CA GLN A 51 15.55 -3.32 8.97
C GLN A 51 14.53 -3.38 7.83
N GLN A 52 14.92 -3.00 6.61
CA GLN A 52 14.01 -2.96 5.48
C GLN A 52 13.40 -4.35 5.19
N PRO A 53 12.07 -4.42 4.98
CA PRO A 53 11.44 -5.65 4.53
C PRO A 53 11.96 -6.04 3.15
N ARG A 54 12.09 -7.34 2.90
CA ARG A 54 12.59 -7.86 1.61
C ARG A 54 11.50 -7.90 0.53
N MET A 55 10.25 -7.72 0.92
CA MET A 55 9.10 -7.81 0.02
C MET A 55 7.98 -6.89 0.50
N ILE A 56 7.41 -6.16 -0.44
CA ILE A 56 6.18 -5.38 -0.25
C ILE A 56 5.06 -6.13 -0.97
N ARG A 57 3.97 -6.41 -0.26
CA ARG A 57 2.78 -7.04 -0.82
C ARG A 57 1.63 -6.05 -0.81
N LEU A 58 1.25 -5.56 -1.98
CA LEU A 58 0.04 -4.77 -2.16
C LEU A 58 -1.15 -5.72 -2.25
N HIS A 59 -2.05 -5.65 -1.27
CA HIS A 59 -3.27 -6.43 -1.22
C HIS A 59 -4.45 -5.52 -1.58
N PHE A 60 -4.80 -5.53 -2.87
CA PHE A 60 -5.91 -4.75 -3.41
C PHE A 60 -7.19 -5.57 -3.37
N VAL A 61 -8.21 -5.04 -2.69
CA VAL A 61 -9.54 -5.66 -2.59
C VAL A 61 -10.54 -4.73 -3.24
N LYS A 62 -11.25 -5.24 -4.26
CA LYS A 62 -12.40 -4.57 -4.83
C LYS A 62 -13.67 -5.17 -4.22
N GLU A 63 -14.40 -4.38 -3.45
CA GLU A 63 -15.69 -4.76 -2.88
C GLU A 63 -16.82 -4.22 -3.76
N GLU A 64 -17.71 -5.11 -4.21
CA GLU A 64 -18.89 -4.74 -5.00
C GLU A 64 -20.15 -5.24 -4.27
N ALA A 65 -21.02 -4.31 -3.89
CA ALA A 65 -22.32 -4.62 -3.32
C ALA A 65 -23.39 -4.60 -4.42
N LEU A 66 -24.09 -5.73 -4.59
CA LEU A 66 -25.19 -5.87 -5.55
C LEU A 66 -26.52 -6.00 -4.80
N THR A 67 -27.54 -5.28 -5.25
CA THR A 67 -28.92 -5.45 -4.75
C THR A 67 -29.59 -6.62 -5.45
N VAL A 68 -30.29 -7.47 -4.69
CA VAL A 68 -31.13 -8.57 -5.21
C VAL A 68 -32.54 -8.10 -5.57
#